data_AF-A0A953P477-F1
#
_entry.id   AF-A0A953P477-F1
#
_cell.length_a   1.000
_cell.length_b   1.000
_cell.length_c   1.000
_cell.angle_alpha   90.00
_cell.angle_beta   90.00
_cell.angle_gamma   90.00
#
_symmetry.space_group_name_H-M   'P 1'
#
loop_
_entity.id
_entity.type
_entity.pdbx_description
1 polymer ?
#
loop_
_entity_poly.entity_id
_entity_poly.type
_entity_poly.pdbx_seq_one_letter_code
_entity_poly.pdbx_strand_id
1 'polypeptide(L)'
;MASMNSLLIAALALVLGYLGYEWVQFVRSWLGYRGKRLVSCPETKQTVAVEVDAADAARKALWGGAKIHLKDCTRWPERQDCGQECLSQVQADPEGCLVKNTVGKFYKGECCVFCKAPFGELQWHDHPPALLGADRKTRLWSELPAEKLPEAFATSWPVCWNCHIAETFRREHPELVVDRPWQRGAMGEILPQARAKKQTLPM
;
A
#
# COMPACT_ATOMS: atom_id res chain seq x y z
N MET A 1 21.36 -55.61 7.30
CA MET A 1 21.67 -54.36 6.58
C MET A 1 20.42 -53.65 6.05
N ALA A 2 19.48 -54.32 5.37
CA ALA A 2 18.25 -53.69 4.88
C ALA A 2 17.39 -52.99 5.96
N SER A 3 17.24 -53.60 7.14
CA SER A 3 16.48 -53.02 8.26
C SER A 3 17.11 -51.73 8.84
N MET A 4 18.43 -51.62 8.86
CA MET A 4 19.14 -50.41 9.33
C MET A 4 18.91 -49.23 8.37
N ASN A 5 19.00 -49.47 7.07
CA ASN A 5 18.77 -48.43 6.05
C ASN A 5 17.32 -47.93 6.07
N SER A 6 16.34 -48.83 6.23
CA SER A 6 14.93 -48.43 6.32
C SER A 6 14.66 -47.55 7.55
N LEU A 7 15.28 -47.84 8.69
CA LEU A 7 15.17 -47.02 9.90
C LEU A 7 15.83 -45.65 9.74
N LEU A 8 17.00 -45.58 9.09
CA LEU A 8 17.67 -44.30 8.79
C LEU A 8 16.85 -43.44 7.83
N ILE A 9 16.27 -44.03 6.79
CA ILE A 9 15.41 -43.31 5.84
C ILE A 9 14.15 -42.77 6.55
N ALA A 10 13.52 -43.58 7.40
CA ALA A 10 12.35 -43.15 8.16
C ALA A 10 12.67 -42.00 9.14
N ALA A 11 13.80 -42.08 9.84
CA ALA A 11 14.25 -41.01 10.73
C ALA A 11 14.55 -39.72 9.96
N LEU A 12 15.24 -39.81 8.81
CA LEU A 12 15.52 -38.66 7.95
C LEU A 12 14.22 -38.01 7.44
N ALA A 13 13.24 -38.81 7.02
CA ALA A 13 11.95 -38.32 6.56
C ALA A 13 11.19 -37.57 7.67
N LEU A 14 11.22 -38.07 8.90
CA LEU A 14 10.60 -37.40 10.05
C LEU A 14 11.30 -36.07 10.38
N VAL A 15 12.63 -36.04 10.36
CA VAL A 15 13.41 -34.81 10.59
C VAL A 15 13.10 -33.78 9.50
N LEU A 16 13.09 -34.17 8.23
CA LEU A 16 12.75 -33.27 7.12
C LEU A 16 11.31 -32.77 7.20
N GLY A 17 10.36 -33.64 7.58
CA GLY A 17 8.97 -33.26 7.79
C GLY A 17 8.80 -32.24 8.92
N TYR A 18 9.49 -32.45 10.05
CA TYR A 18 9.49 -31.51 11.18
C TYR A 18 10.12 -30.16 10.80
N LEU A 19 11.29 -30.17 10.14
CA LEU A 19 11.94 -28.94 9.66
C LEU A 19 11.07 -28.19 8.64
N GLY A 20 10.39 -28.93 7.76
CA GLY A 20 9.43 -28.34 6.82
C GLY A 20 8.25 -27.68 7.52
N TYR A 21 7.70 -28.31 8.57
CA TYR A 21 6.63 -27.74 9.38
C TYR A 21 7.07 -26.45 10.09
N GLU A 22 8.21 -26.47 10.79
CA GLU A 22 8.77 -25.29 11.47
C GLU A 22 9.03 -24.14 10.47
N TRP A 23 9.55 -24.46 9.28
CA TRP A 23 9.79 -23.47 8.23
C TRP A 23 8.49 -22.83 7.72
N VAL A 24 7.44 -23.64 7.50
CA VAL A 24 6.11 -23.12 7.13
C VAL A 24 5.55 -22.23 8.23
N GLN A 25 5.65 -22.61 9.51
CA GLN A 25 5.19 -21.80 10.63
C GLN A 25 5.95 -20.48 10.75
N PHE A 26 7.27 -20.52 10.60
CA PHE A 26 8.12 -19.34 10.57
C PHE A 26 7.72 -18.38 9.44
N VAL A 27 7.60 -18.88 8.21
CA VAL A 27 7.23 -18.08 7.04
C VAL A 27 5.83 -17.47 7.22
N ARG A 28 4.86 -18.23 7.71
CA ARG A 28 3.50 -17.72 7.95
C ARG A 28 3.47 -16.62 9.00
N SER A 29 4.17 -16.81 10.12
CA SER A 29 4.28 -15.79 11.17
C SER A 29 4.97 -14.52 10.66
N TRP A 30 6.07 -14.68 9.93
CA TRP A 30 6.78 -13.56 9.31
C TRP A 30 5.91 -12.81 8.30
N LEU A 31 5.19 -13.52 7.43
CA LEU A 31 4.26 -12.91 6.48
C LEU A 31 3.10 -12.17 7.14
N GLY A 32 2.64 -12.65 8.31
CA GLY A 32 1.58 -12.02 9.09
C GLY A 32 2.03 -10.74 9.81
N TYR A 33 3.26 -10.70 10.32
CA TYR A 33 3.78 -9.54 11.08
C TYR A 33 4.60 -8.55 10.26
N ARG A 34 5.02 -8.86 9.03
CA ARG A 34 5.76 -7.91 8.18
C ARG A 34 4.92 -6.68 7.80
N GLY A 35 5.61 -5.58 7.54
CA GLY A 35 5.03 -4.35 7.00
C GLY A 35 4.62 -3.31 8.06
N LYS A 36 4.41 -2.08 7.58
CA LYS A 36 4.02 -0.94 8.43
C LYS A 36 2.54 -1.04 8.83
N ARG A 37 2.26 -0.68 10.08
CA ARG A 37 0.93 -0.65 10.68
C ARG A 37 0.59 0.71 11.22
N LEU A 38 -0.68 1.07 11.13
CA LEU A 38 -1.27 2.27 11.72
C LEU A 38 -1.94 1.88 13.03
N VAL A 39 -1.51 2.52 14.11
CA VAL A 39 -2.06 2.33 15.45
C VAL A 39 -2.33 3.68 16.09
N SER A 40 -3.27 3.72 17.02
CA SER A 40 -3.47 4.92 17.85
C SER A 40 -2.51 4.87 19.04
N CYS A 41 -1.66 5.88 19.18
CA CYS A 41 -0.74 5.94 20.32
C CYS A 41 -1.55 6.14 21.62
N PRO A 42 -1.39 5.28 22.65
CA PRO A 42 -2.18 5.36 23.87
C PRO A 42 -1.94 6.67 24.65
N GLU A 43 -0.72 7.22 24.59
CA GLU A 43 -0.33 8.47 25.25
C GLU A 43 -0.93 9.72 24.59
N THR A 44 -0.80 9.86 23.27
CA THR A 44 -1.16 11.09 22.55
C THR A 44 -2.48 11.01 21.81
N LYS A 45 -3.06 9.81 21.68
CA LYS A 45 -4.24 9.48 20.85
C LYS A 45 -4.07 9.78 19.36
N GLN A 46 -2.86 10.11 18.92
CA GLN A 46 -2.55 10.35 17.51
C GLN A 46 -2.28 9.04 16.78
N THR A 47 -2.65 8.99 15.50
CA THR A 47 -2.26 7.87 14.63
C THR A 47 -0.76 7.91 14.39
N VAL A 48 -0.09 6.79 14.63
CA VAL A 48 1.34 6.61 14.41
C VAL A 48 1.57 5.38 13.54
N ALA A 49 2.62 5.43 12.72
CA ALA A 49 3.07 4.26 11.98
C ALA A 49 4.13 3.53 12.78
N VAL A 50 3.95 2.21 12.87
CA VAL A 50 4.82 1.29 13.60
C VAL A 50 5.17 0.08 12.73
N GLU A 51 6.36 -0.48 12.91
CA GLU A 51 6.77 -1.74 12.32
C GLU A 51 7.07 -2.74 13.44
N VAL A 52 6.46 -3.92 13.37
CA VAL A 52 6.74 -5.02 14.30
C VAL A 52 8.01 -5.73 13.83
N ASP A 53 8.86 -6.15 14.77
CA ASP A 53 9.97 -7.06 14.45
C ASP A 53 9.40 -8.44 14.08
N ALA A 54 9.06 -8.59 12.80
CA ALA A 54 8.48 -9.81 12.25
C ALA A 54 9.44 -11.00 12.34
N ALA A 55 10.76 -10.77 12.32
CA ALA A 55 11.75 -11.83 12.41
C ALA A 55 11.85 -12.35 13.85
N ASP A 56 11.91 -11.45 14.83
CA ASP A 56 11.89 -11.81 16.25
C ASP A 56 10.57 -12.48 16.64
N ALA A 57 9.43 -11.95 16.18
CA ALA A 57 8.13 -12.54 16.39
C ALA A 57 8.02 -13.96 15.79
N ALA A 58 8.49 -14.15 14.55
CA ALA A 58 8.48 -15.45 13.89
C ALA A 58 9.39 -16.46 14.60
N ARG A 59 10.56 -16.03 15.08
CA ARG A 59 11.48 -16.89 15.82
C ARG A 59 10.90 -17.32 17.17
N LYS A 60 10.29 -16.39 17.91
CA LYS A 60 9.64 -16.68 19.19
C LYS A 60 8.43 -17.58 19.04
N ALA A 61 7.69 -17.49 17.94
CA ALA A 61 6.57 -18.38 17.66
C ALA A 61 6.97 -19.86 17.58
N LEU A 62 8.19 -20.18 17.11
CA LEU A 62 8.72 -21.56 17.07
C LEU A 62 8.96 -22.13 18.47
N TRP A 63 9.23 -21.26 19.47
CA TRP A 63 9.45 -21.66 20.87
C TRP A 63 8.25 -21.34 21.79
N GLY A 64 7.07 -21.08 21.24
CA GLY A 64 5.84 -20.81 22.00
C GLY A 64 5.77 -19.42 22.65
N GLY A 65 6.66 -18.49 22.29
CA GLY A 65 6.65 -17.11 22.76
C GLY A 65 5.74 -16.20 21.93
N ALA A 66 4.77 -15.54 22.58
CA ALA A 66 3.83 -14.61 21.93
C ALA A 66 4.21 -13.12 22.05
N LYS A 67 5.38 -12.80 22.64
CA LYS A 67 5.79 -11.40 22.86
C LYS A 67 6.37 -10.80 21.58
N ILE A 68 5.58 -9.99 20.90
CA ILE A 68 6.00 -9.15 19.78
C ILE A 68 6.64 -7.85 20.30
N HIS A 69 7.56 -7.27 19.52
CA HIS A 69 8.23 -6.02 19.83
C HIS A 69 8.20 -5.10 18.61
N LEU A 70 8.29 -3.80 18.84
CA LEU A 70 8.48 -2.82 17.78
C LEU A 70 9.92 -2.83 17.29
N LYS A 71 10.06 -2.86 15.96
CA LYS A 71 11.31 -2.62 15.25
C LYS A 71 11.50 -1.13 14.95
N ASP A 72 10.40 -0.44 14.64
CA ASP A 72 10.40 0.98 14.29
C ASP A 72 9.09 1.66 14.70
N CYS A 73 9.17 2.96 15.01
CA CYS A 73 8.06 3.83 15.35
C CYS A 73 8.36 5.26 14.92
N THR A 74 7.37 5.90 14.29
CA THR A 74 7.43 7.31 13.86
C THR A 74 7.64 8.33 14.98
N ARG A 75 7.50 7.94 16.26
CA ARG A 75 7.82 8.78 17.43
C ARG A 75 9.22 8.54 18.00
N TRP A 76 10.02 7.67 17.37
CA TRP A 76 11.42 7.45 17.75
C TRP A 76 12.31 8.42 16.96
N PRO A 77 13.36 8.99 17.57
CA PRO A 77 13.96 8.62 18.87
C PRO A 77 13.33 9.27 20.12
N GLU A 78 12.49 10.29 19.99
CA GLU A 78 12.02 11.11 21.12
C GLU A 78 11.21 10.32 22.17
N ARG A 79 10.64 9.17 21.78
CA ARG A 79 9.84 8.27 22.64
C ARG A 79 10.28 6.80 22.53
N GLN A 80 11.59 6.57 22.40
CA GLN A 80 12.17 5.23 22.28
C GLN A 80 11.85 4.32 23.49
N ASP A 81 11.79 4.87 24.70
CA ASP A 81 11.58 4.12 25.94
C ASP A 81 10.09 3.99 26.33
N CYS A 82 9.17 4.06 25.36
CA CYS A 82 7.76 3.87 25.65
C CYS A 82 7.40 2.39 25.85
N GLY A 83 6.39 2.10 26.68
CA GLY A 83 5.99 0.74 27.06
C GLY A 83 5.39 -0.13 25.94
N GLN A 84 5.36 0.34 24.70
CA GLN A 84 4.85 -0.34 23.51
C GLN A 84 3.41 -0.91 23.65
N GLU A 85 2.59 -0.33 24.52
CA GLU A 85 1.21 -0.77 24.78
C GLU A 85 0.32 -0.78 23.54
N CYS A 86 0.66 0.02 22.52
CA CYS A 86 -0.02 0.02 21.22
C CYS A 86 0.06 -1.33 20.47
N LEU A 87 1.00 -2.23 20.84
CA LEU A 87 1.09 -3.57 20.27
C LEU A 87 -0.16 -4.42 20.55
N SER A 88 -0.92 -4.13 21.60
CA SER A 88 -2.22 -4.76 21.87
C SER A 88 -3.21 -4.58 20.71
N GLN A 89 -3.20 -3.41 20.05
CA GLN A 89 -4.04 -3.15 18.87
C GLN A 89 -3.60 -4.02 17.69
N VAL A 90 -2.29 -4.18 17.50
CA VAL A 90 -1.74 -5.04 16.44
C VAL A 90 -2.06 -6.51 16.69
N GLN A 91 -2.08 -6.96 17.93
CA GLN A 91 -2.48 -8.33 18.28
C GLN A 91 -3.97 -8.57 18.08
N ALA A 92 -4.80 -7.56 18.39
CA ALA A 92 -6.25 -7.64 18.23
C ALA A 92 -6.70 -7.64 16.76
N ASP A 93 -6.07 -6.82 15.92
CA ASP A 93 -6.36 -6.74 14.48
C ASP A 93 -5.09 -6.57 13.63
N PRO A 94 -4.32 -7.66 13.42
CA PRO A 94 -3.04 -7.60 12.69
C PRO A 94 -3.18 -7.12 11.24
N GLU A 95 -4.31 -7.44 10.62
CA GLU A 95 -4.60 -7.14 9.22
C GLU A 95 -5.23 -5.75 9.06
N GLY A 96 -6.19 -5.35 9.89
CA GLY A 96 -6.85 -4.05 9.77
C GLY A 96 -5.92 -2.87 10.07
N CYS A 97 -4.93 -3.06 10.93
CA CYS A 97 -3.88 -2.08 11.17
C CYS A 97 -2.85 -1.99 10.02
N LEU A 98 -2.78 -2.95 9.10
CA LEU A 98 -1.78 -2.94 8.03
C LEU A 98 -2.05 -1.81 7.04
N VAL A 99 -1.04 -0.97 6.77
CA VAL A 99 -1.16 0.18 5.84
C VAL A 99 -1.76 -0.23 4.51
N LYS A 100 -1.34 -1.38 3.97
CA LYS A 100 -1.88 -1.94 2.72
C LYS A 100 -3.39 -2.13 2.78
N ASN A 101 -3.91 -2.69 3.86
CA ASN A 101 -5.34 -2.91 4.00
C ASN A 101 -6.09 -1.60 4.21
N THR A 102 -5.51 -0.62 4.91
CA THR A 102 -6.09 0.73 5.01
C THR A 102 -6.18 1.41 3.64
N VAL A 103 -5.11 1.38 2.85
CA VAL A 103 -5.07 1.91 1.48
C VAL A 103 -6.08 1.19 0.59
N GLY A 104 -6.10 -0.15 0.63
CA GLY A 104 -7.06 -0.97 -0.12
C GLY A 104 -8.51 -0.64 0.22
N LYS A 105 -8.83 -0.46 1.50
CA LYS A 105 -10.17 -0.03 1.96
C LYS A 105 -10.56 1.34 1.40
N PHE A 106 -9.63 2.30 1.36
CA PHE A 106 -9.90 3.63 0.82
C PHE A 106 -10.23 3.61 -0.67
N TYR A 107 -9.46 2.89 -1.48
CA TYR A 107 -9.71 2.86 -2.94
C TYR A 107 -10.84 1.93 -3.35
N LYS A 108 -11.25 0.98 -2.50
CA LYS A 108 -12.27 -0.01 -2.84
C LYS A 108 -13.62 0.67 -3.11
N GLY A 109 -14.10 0.56 -4.35
CA GLY A 109 -15.38 1.13 -4.77
C GLY A 109 -15.32 2.61 -5.16
N GLU A 110 -14.15 3.24 -5.04
CA GLU A 110 -13.93 4.60 -5.51
C GLU A 110 -13.70 4.64 -7.03
N CYS A 111 -13.81 5.84 -7.60
CA CYS A 111 -13.48 6.11 -9.01
C CYS A 111 -12.41 7.19 -9.11
N CYS A 112 -11.51 7.06 -10.09
CA CYS A 112 -10.49 8.08 -10.32
C CYS A 112 -11.15 9.43 -10.65
N VAL A 113 -10.74 10.51 -9.99
CA VAL A 113 -11.32 11.84 -10.18
C VAL A 113 -11.20 12.35 -11.62
N PHE A 114 -10.15 11.95 -12.35
CA PHE A 114 -9.90 12.38 -13.74
C PHE A 114 -10.57 11.49 -14.79
N CYS A 115 -10.20 10.20 -14.86
CA CYS A 115 -10.73 9.31 -15.90
C CYS A 115 -12.06 8.65 -15.57
N LYS A 116 -12.54 8.78 -14.32
CA LYS A 116 -13.76 8.16 -13.79
C LYS A 116 -13.78 6.63 -13.83
N ALA A 117 -12.66 5.99 -14.16
CA ALA A 117 -12.54 4.54 -14.08
C ALA A 117 -12.62 4.08 -12.61
N PRO A 118 -13.37 3.02 -12.30
CA PRO A 118 -13.44 2.45 -10.95
C PRO A 118 -12.11 1.80 -10.58
N PHE A 119 -11.77 1.84 -9.30
CA PHE A 119 -10.66 1.06 -8.76
C PHE A 119 -11.13 -0.38 -8.46
N GLY A 120 -10.40 -1.35 -9.01
CA GLY A 120 -10.53 -2.76 -8.63
C GLY A 120 -9.76 -3.08 -7.35
N GLU A 121 -9.54 -4.37 -7.09
CA GLU A 121 -8.62 -4.78 -6.03
C GLU A 121 -7.20 -4.34 -6.35
N LEU A 122 -6.59 -3.58 -5.43
CA LEU A 122 -5.24 -3.07 -5.61
C LEU A 122 -4.23 -4.23 -5.69
N GLN A 123 -3.57 -4.33 -6.84
CA GLN A 123 -2.48 -5.27 -7.04
C GLN A 123 -1.20 -4.66 -6.46
N TRP A 124 -0.69 -5.21 -5.35
CA TRP A 124 0.47 -4.67 -4.63
C TRP A 124 1.81 -4.77 -5.36
N HIS A 125 1.83 -5.46 -6.51
CA HIS A 125 2.97 -5.58 -7.40
C HIS A 125 2.93 -4.56 -8.57
N ASP A 126 1.80 -3.87 -8.73
CA ASP A 126 1.61 -2.85 -9.75
C ASP A 126 1.94 -1.45 -9.19
N HIS A 127 1.91 -0.44 -10.06
CA HIS A 127 2.17 0.92 -9.67
C HIS A 127 1.13 1.43 -8.66
N PRO A 128 1.55 2.06 -7.55
CA PRO A 128 0.64 2.55 -6.55
C PRO A 128 -0.26 3.66 -7.12
N PRO A 129 -1.56 3.69 -6.77
CA PRO A 129 -2.40 4.83 -7.09
C PRO A 129 -1.95 6.09 -6.34
N ALA A 130 -2.53 7.22 -6.73
CA ALA A 130 -2.21 8.54 -6.21
C ALA A 130 -3.43 9.19 -5.54
N LEU A 131 -3.15 10.27 -4.83
CA LEU A 131 -4.13 11.16 -4.23
C LEU A 131 -4.00 12.55 -4.87
N LEU A 132 -5.13 13.21 -5.11
CA LEU A 132 -5.19 14.62 -5.46
C LEU A 132 -5.44 15.43 -4.18
N GLY A 133 -4.42 16.16 -3.74
CA GLY A 133 -4.51 17.02 -2.57
C GLY A 133 -5.26 18.32 -2.83
N ALA A 134 -5.56 19.05 -1.75
CA ALA A 134 -6.18 20.37 -1.82
C ALA A 134 -5.31 21.41 -2.57
N ASP A 135 -4.00 21.18 -2.64
CA ASP A 135 -3.04 21.95 -3.44
C ASP A 135 -3.17 21.73 -4.96
N ARG A 136 -4.14 20.90 -5.38
CA ARG A 136 -4.37 20.45 -6.76
C ARG A 136 -3.17 19.71 -7.35
N LYS A 137 -2.28 19.16 -6.51
CA LYS A 137 -1.18 18.31 -6.96
C LYS A 137 -1.51 16.86 -6.68
N THR A 138 -1.11 16.00 -7.61
CA THR A 138 -1.19 14.54 -7.43
C THR A 138 0.09 14.04 -6.78
N ARG A 139 -0.03 13.12 -5.82
CA ARG A 139 1.09 12.47 -5.14
C ARG A 139 0.79 11.00 -4.93
N LEU A 140 1.79 10.12 -5.06
CA LEU A 140 1.57 8.70 -4.76
C LEU A 140 1.28 8.54 -3.27
N TRP A 141 0.35 7.66 -2.89
CA TRP A 141 0.12 7.42 -1.45
C TRP A 141 1.39 6.90 -0.76
N SER A 142 2.25 6.17 -1.49
CA SER A 142 3.52 5.63 -0.99
C SER A 142 4.59 6.69 -0.71
N GLU A 143 4.43 7.91 -1.22
CA GLU A 143 5.31 9.05 -0.93
C GLU A 143 4.93 9.78 0.35
N LEU A 144 3.73 9.51 0.88
CA LEU A 144 3.26 10.12 2.12
C LEU A 144 3.75 9.30 3.32
N PRO A 145 4.14 9.96 4.43
CA PRO A 145 4.34 9.28 5.71
C PRO A 145 3.10 8.46 6.06
N ALA A 146 3.30 7.22 6.48
CA ALA A 146 2.19 6.27 6.65
C ALA A 146 1.17 6.78 7.70
N GLU A 147 1.66 7.39 8.77
CA GLU A 147 0.88 8.02 9.84
C GLU A 147 -0.02 9.17 9.35
N LYS A 148 0.31 9.79 8.21
CA LYS A 148 -0.47 10.85 7.56
C LYS A 148 -1.50 10.33 6.56
N LEU A 149 -1.47 9.04 6.21
CA LEU A 149 -2.40 8.47 5.24
C LEU A 149 -3.88 8.64 5.64
N PRO A 150 -4.31 8.40 6.89
CA PRO A 150 -5.72 8.59 7.25
C PRO A 150 -6.21 10.03 7.06
N GLU A 151 -5.36 11.02 7.40
CA GLU A 151 -5.64 12.44 7.19
C GLU A 151 -5.67 12.78 5.70
N ALA A 152 -4.73 12.25 4.92
CA ALA A 152 -4.69 12.44 3.48
C ALA A 152 -5.93 11.86 2.79
N PHE A 153 -6.37 10.65 3.17
CA PHE A 153 -7.58 10.02 2.66
C PHE A 153 -8.85 10.80 2.98
N ALA A 154 -8.90 11.47 4.14
CA ALA A 154 -10.05 12.30 4.51
C ALA A 154 -10.16 13.61 3.70
N THR A 155 -9.05 14.08 3.13
CA THR A 155 -8.95 15.42 2.52
C THR A 155 -8.65 15.40 1.02
N SER A 156 -8.31 14.24 0.46
CA SER A 156 -7.82 14.09 -0.91
C SER A 156 -8.71 13.17 -1.73
N TRP A 157 -8.66 13.33 -3.05
CA TRP A 157 -9.43 12.53 -3.99
C TRP A 157 -8.59 11.41 -4.61
N PRO A 158 -9.18 10.25 -4.91
CA PRO A 158 -8.45 9.12 -5.48
C PRO A 158 -8.10 9.35 -6.96
N VAL A 159 -6.85 9.04 -7.32
CA VAL A 159 -6.28 9.20 -8.66
C VAL A 159 -5.58 7.92 -9.10
N CYS A 160 -5.83 7.43 -10.31
CA CYS A 160 -5.13 6.24 -10.81
C CYS A 160 -3.70 6.62 -11.26
N TRP A 161 -2.80 5.64 -11.27
CA TRP A 161 -1.40 5.88 -11.62
C TRP A 161 -1.24 6.57 -13.00
N ASN A 162 -1.95 6.11 -14.02
CA ASN A 162 -1.92 6.73 -15.36
C ASN A 162 -2.29 8.22 -15.33
N CYS A 163 -3.35 8.58 -14.60
CA CYS A 163 -3.76 9.98 -14.46
C CYS A 163 -2.76 10.78 -13.62
N HIS A 164 -2.15 10.18 -12.61
CA HIS A 164 -1.09 10.82 -11.84
C HIS A 164 0.14 11.16 -12.69
N ILE A 165 0.60 10.22 -13.53
CA ILE A 165 1.71 10.47 -14.45
C ILE A 165 1.35 11.55 -15.45
N ALA A 166 0.14 11.49 -16.04
CA ALA A 166 -0.32 12.51 -16.99
C ALA A 166 -0.36 13.91 -16.35
N GLU A 167 -0.94 14.05 -15.16
CA GLU A 167 -1.04 15.35 -14.47
C GLU A 167 0.31 15.85 -13.95
N THR A 168 1.20 14.94 -13.54
CA THR A 168 2.58 15.29 -13.16
C THR A 168 3.35 15.82 -14.37
N PHE A 169 3.27 15.13 -15.51
CA PHE A 169 3.89 15.57 -16.75
C PHE A 169 3.34 16.93 -17.22
N ARG A 170 2.02 17.14 -17.16
CA ARG A 170 1.41 18.42 -17.52
C ARG A 170 1.90 19.58 -16.65
N ARG A 171 2.12 19.32 -15.36
CA ARG A 171 2.58 20.32 -14.39
C ARG A 171 4.06 20.64 -14.56
N GLU A 172 4.89 19.63 -14.78
CA GLU A 172 6.35 19.76 -14.79
C GLU A 172 6.93 20.11 -16.16
N HIS A 173 6.25 19.70 -17.23
CA HIS A 173 6.65 19.95 -18.62
C HIS A 173 5.50 20.53 -19.46
N PRO A 174 4.89 21.66 -19.06
CA PRO A 174 3.77 22.24 -19.79
C PRO A 174 4.11 22.58 -21.25
N GLU A 175 5.37 22.86 -21.56
CA GLU A 175 5.89 23.14 -22.90
C GLU A 175 5.85 21.93 -23.86
N LEU A 176 5.81 20.71 -23.30
CA LEU A 176 5.73 19.47 -24.07
C LEU A 176 4.28 18.96 -24.19
N VAL A 177 3.33 19.62 -23.53
CA VAL A 177 1.91 19.26 -23.59
C VAL A 177 1.27 19.88 -24.82
N VAL A 178 0.66 19.03 -25.64
CA VAL A 178 -0.20 19.48 -26.74
C VAL A 178 -1.65 19.16 -26.39
N ASP A 179 -2.41 20.19 -26.02
CA ASP A 179 -3.86 20.06 -25.90
C ASP A 179 -4.46 20.03 -27.30
N ARG A 180 -4.86 18.83 -27.74
CA ARG A 180 -5.64 18.73 -28.96
C ARG A 180 -7.12 18.98 -28.64
N PRO A 181 -7.77 19.94 -29.31
CA PRO A 181 -9.19 20.18 -29.11
C PRO A 181 -9.98 19.09 -29.85
N TRP A 182 -10.35 18.03 -29.13
CA TRP A 182 -11.17 16.94 -29.66
C TRP A 182 -12.65 17.24 -29.40
N GLN A 183 -13.50 17.09 -30.41
CA GLN A 183 -14.94 16.91 -30.21
C GLN A 183 -15.24 15.42 -30.25
N ARG A 184 -15.98 14.89 -29.26
CA ARG A 184 -16.59 13.56 -29.39
C ARG A 184 -17.81 13.70 -30.30
N GLY A 185 -17.81 12.98 -31.41
CA GLY A 185 -19.00 12.83 -32.25
C GLY A 185 -20.12 12.09 -31.51
N ALA A 186 -21.35 12.19 -32.00
CA ALA A 186 -22.54 11.58 -31.37
C ALA A 186 -22.44 10.06 -31.19
N MET A 187 -21.53 9.39 -31.91
CA MET A 187 -21.31 7.94 -31.88
C MET A 187 -19.99 7.54 -31.21
N GLY A 188 -19.34 8.45 -30.46
CA GLY A 188 -18.08 8.16 -29.76
C GLY A 188 -16.82 8.22 -30.65
N GLU A 189 -16.96 8.60 -31.91
CA GLU A 189 -15.84 8.84 -32.83
C GLU A 189 -15.06 10.12 -32.47
N ILE A 190 -13.75 10.08 -32.74
CA ILE A 190 -12.83 11.20 -32.52
C ILE A 190 -12.87 12.10 -33.76
N LEU A 191 -13.59 13.23 -33.68
CA LEU A 191 -13.64 14.19 -34.78
C LEU A 191 -12.58 15.29 -34.59
N PRO A 192 -11.76 15.59 -35.61
CA PRO A 192 -10.91 16.77 -35.58
C PRO A 192 -11.79 18.03 -35.57
N GLN A 193 -11.62 18.92 -34.58
CA GLN A 193 -12.28 20.22 -34.63
C GLN A 193 -11.86 20.95 -35.90
N ALA A 194 -12.83 21.22 -36.78
CA ALA A 194 -12.59 22.05 -37.95
C ALA A 194 -11.99 23.38 -37.48
N ARG A 195 -10.78 23.72 -37.94
CA ARG A 195 -10.21 25.06 -37.75
C ARG A 195 -11.29 26.05 -38.14
N ALA A 196 -11.73 26.91 -37.21
CA ALA A 196 -12.58 28.03 -37.56
C ALA A 196 -11.92 28.76 -38.73
N LYS A 197 -12.51 28.65 -39.93
CA LYS A 197 -12.09 29.45 -41.09
C LYS A 197 -12.21 30.90 -40.62
N LYS A 198 -11.07 31.59 -40.50
CA LYS A 198 -11.05 33.05 -40.42
C LYS A 198 -12.00 33.56 -41.49
N GLN A 199 -13.01 34.30 -41.07
CA GLN A 199 -13.87 35.09 -41.92
C GLN A 199 -13.00 35.90 -42.87
N THR A 200 -13.00 35.57 -44.15
CA THR A 200 -12.76 36.55 -45.19
C THR A 200 -14.13 37.10 -45.57
N LEU A 201 -14.49 38.23 -44.98
CA LEU A 201 -15.49 39.14 -45.56
C LEU A 201 -14.84 39.81 -46.78
N PRO A 202 -15.37 39.70 -48.01
CA PRO A 202 -15.18 40.74 -49.00
C PRO A 202 -16.19 41.88 -48.73
N MET A 203 -15.78 43.10 -49.10
CA MET A 203 -16.47 44.39 -48.96
C MET A 203 -17.96 44.37 -49.31
#